data_AF-A0AAD0F4P1-F1
#
_entry.id   AF-A0AAD0F4P1-F1
#
_cell.length_a   1.000
_cell.length_b   1.000
_cell.length_c   1.000
_cell.angle_alpha   90.00
_cell.angle_beta   90.00
_cell.angle_gamma   90.00
#
_symmetry.space_group_name_H-M   'P 1'
#
loop_
_entity.id
_entity.type
_entity.pdbx_description
1 polymer ?
#
loop_
_entity_poly.entity_id
_entity_poly.type
_entity_poly.pdbx_seq_one_letter_code
_entity_poly.pdbx_strand_id
1 'polypeptide(L)'
;MNQGTSNNYTYGPDGIVRSDEGKFDKMLHGIFDIGNYISKGTGVADKTTTLERINMTILGTLVSLNYDELEKWASENNYNAIGYKEYFEYKIYKFYINSYKNSRRNMYK
;
A
#
# COMPACT_ATOMS: atom_id res chain seq x y z
N MET A 1 -13.69 -28.38 -2.25
CA MET A 1 -12.77 -27.95 -3.32
C MET A 1 -11.71 -27.07 -2.67
N ASN A 2 -10.46 -27.52 -2.60
CA ASN A 2 -9.38 -26.76 -1.96
C ASN A 2 -8.98 -25.62 -2.91
N GLN A 3 -9.48 -24.42 -2.66
CA GLN A 3 -9.21 -23.24 -3.47
C GLN A 3 -7.87 -22.65 -3.02
N GLY A 4 -6.78 -23.33 -3.39
CA GLY A 4 -5.43 -22.83 -3.15
C GLY A 4 -5.25 -21.48 -3.85
N THR A 5 -4.86 -20.46 -3.08
CA THR A 5 -4.20 -19.26 -3.60
C THR A 5 -3.08 -19.74 -4.52
N SER A 6 -3.10 -19.39 -5.81
CA SER A 6 -2.04 -19.74 -6.78
C SER A 6 -0.74 -18.96 -6.51
N ASN A 7 -0.37 -18.84 -5.24
CA ASN A 7 0.91 -18.37 -4.77
C ASN A 7 1.88 -19.57 -4.73
N ASN A 8 2.68 -19.73 -5.77
CA ASN A 8 3.73 -20.75 -5.81
C ASN A 8 4.92 -20.47 -4.86
N TYR A 9 4.90 -19.42 -4.03
CA TYR A 9 6.00 -19.08 -3.10
C TYR A 9 5.83 -19.61 -1.68
N THR A 10 4.75 -20.34 -1.37
CA THR A 10 4.72 -21.09 -0.09
C THR A 10 5.85 -22.14 -0.05
N TYR A 11 6.33 -22.55 -1.22
CA TYR A 11 7.52 -23.39 -1.38
C TYR A 11 8.45 -22.66 -2.36
N GLY A 12 9.49 -22.01 -1.82
CA GLY A 12 10.46 -21.25 -2.63
C GLY A 12 11.01 -22.07 -3.82
N PRO A 13 11.48 -21.43 -4.89
CA PRO A 13 11.96 -22.11 -6.09
C PRO A 13 13.02 -23.17 -5.75
N ASP A 14 12.83 -24.39 -6.25
CA ASP A 14 13.84 -25.44 -6.11
C ASP A 14 15.17 -24.96 -6.70
N GLY A 15 16.21 -24.93 -5.87
CA GLY A 15 17.58 -24.59 -6.28
C GLY A 15 18.08 -23.19 -5.88
N ILE A 16 17.26 -22.35 -5.25
CA ILE A 16 17.77 -21.11 -4.63
C ILE A 16 18.28 -21.45 -3.24
N VAL A 17 19.59 -21.31 -3.05
CA VAL A 17 20.28 -21.48 -1.76
C VAL A 17 19.55 -20.63 -0.73
N ARG A 18 18.97 -21.29 0.28
CA ARG A 18 18.42 -20.65 1.48
C ARG A 18 19.60 -20.12 2.28
N SER A 19 20.07 -18.94 1.86
CA SER A 19 20.98 -18.13 2.65
C SER A 19 20.21 -17.68 3.89
N ASP A 20 20.80 -17.77 5.07
CA ASP A 20 20.21 -17.33 6.34
C ASP A 20 19.92 -15.81 6.29
N GLU A 21 18.74 -15.41 5.79
CA GLU A 21 18.50 -14.06 5.24
C GLU A 21 17.19 -13.38 5.68
N GLY A 22 16.72 -13.57 6.93
CA GLY A 22 15.39 -13.08 7.38
C GLY A 22 15.00 -11.59 7.16
N LYS A 23 15.92 -10.73 6.68
CA LYS A 23 15.64 -9.35 6.21
C LYS A 23 15.68 -9.21 4.68
N PHE A 24 16.59 -9.91 3.99
CA PHE A 24 16.68 -9.92 2.52
C PHE A 24 15.53 -10.72 1.91
N ASP A 25 15.21 -11.85 2.53
CA ASP A 25 14.08 -12.71 2.22
C ASP A 25 12.75 -11.92 2.24
N LYS A 26 12.49 -11.12 3.28
CA LYS A 26 11.27 -10.29 3.38
C LYS A 26 11.16 -9.19 2.33
N MET A 27 12.28 -8.54 1.99
CA MET A 27 12.29 -7.46 0.99
C MET A 27 12.08 -8.02 -0.42
N LEU A 28 12.75 -9.11 -0.75
CA LEU A 28 12.56 -9.81 -2.02
C LEU A 28 11.14 -10.36 -2.10
N HIS A 29 10.65 -11.03 -1.05
CA HIS A 29 9.27 -11.49 -0.97
C HIS A 29 8.28 -10.36 -1.22
N GLY A 30 8.42 -9.19 -0.57
CA GLY A 30 7.51 -8.07 -0.80
C GLY A 30 7.44 -7.59 -2.25
N ILE A 31 8.57 -7.49 -2.95
CA ILE A 31 8.61 -7.06 -4.36
C ILE A 31 8.05 -8.14 -5.29
N PHE A 32 8.44 -9.40 -5.07
CA PHE A 32 7.94 -10.53 -5.85
C PHE A 32 6.43 -10.74 -5.63
N ASP A 33 5.94 -10.56 -4.41
CA ASP A 33 4.52 -10.70 -4.06
C ASP A 33 3.68 -9.60 -4.71
N ILE A 34 4.16 -8.35 -4.72
CA ILE A 34 3.48 -7.26 -5.46
C ILE A 34 3.43 -7.57 -6.96
N GLY A 35 4.55 -8.02 -7.54
CA GLY A 35 4.61 -8.38 -8.97
C GLY A 35 3.68 -9.55 -9.31
N ASN A 36 3.63 -10.57 -8.46
CA ASN A 36 2.74 -11.72 -8.62
C ASN A 36 1.28 -11.32 -8.46
N TYR A 37 0.94 -10.50 -7.47
CA TYR A 37 -0.41 -9.97 -7.31
C TYR A 37 -0.83 -9.20 -8.55
N ILE A 38 -0.02 -8.26 -9.04
CA ILE A 38 -0.33 -7.49 -10.26
C ILE A 38 -0.56 -8.43 -11.46
N SER A 39 0.32 -9.41 -11.66
CA SER A 39 0.27 -10.30 -12.82
C SER A 39 -0.85 -11.33 -12.75
N LYS A 40 -1.04 -11.99 -11.60
CA LYS A 40 -1.84 -13.21 -11.45
C LYS A 40 -3.07 -13.04 -10.55
N GLY A 41 -3.21 -11.89 -9.90
CA GLY A 41 -4.24 -11.66 -8.89
C GLY A 41 -4.03 -12.52 -7.63
N THR A 42 -5.09 -12.61 -6.85
CA THR A 42 -5.14 -13.36 -5.58
C THR A 42 -5.52 -14.84 -5.76
N GLY A 43 -5.75 -15.30 -7.00
CA GLY A 43 -6.03 -16.69 -7.33
C GLY A 43 -7.17 -16.85 -8.33
N VAL A 44 -7.68 -18.08 -8.47
CA VAL A 44 -8.67 -18.47 -9.50
C VAL A 44 -10.02 -17.75 -9.40
N ALA A 45 -10.33 -17.16 -8.24
CA ALA A 45 -11.57 -16.40 -8.01
C ALA A 45 -11.38 -14.88 -8.20
N ASP A 46 -10.16 -14.42 -8.43
CA ASP A 46 -9.88 -13.00 -8.66
C ASP A 46 -10.42 -12.56 -10.03
N LYS A 47 -11.35 -11.61 -10.04
CA LYS A 47 -11.97 -11.06 -11.25
C LYS A 47 -11.41 -9.71 -11.65
N THR A 48 -10.42 -9.20 -10.91
CA THR A 48 -9.80 -7.92 -11.20
C THR A 48 -8.96 -8.00 -12.46
N THR A 49 -8.88 -6.91 -13.18
CA THR A 49 -7.96 -6.72 -14.29
C THR A 49 -6.57 -6.35 -13.75
N THR A 50 -5.53 -6.58 -14.56
CA THR A 50 -4.17 -6.14 -14.23
C THR A 50 -4.11 -4.64 -13.93
N LEU A 51 -4.86 -3.82 -14.65
CA LEU A 51 -4.89 -2.36 -14.45
C LEU A 51 -5.53 -2.00 -13.10
N GLU A 52 -6.62 -2.65 -12.72
CA GLU A 52 -7.24 -2.46 -11.40
C GLU A 52 -6.27 -2.85 -10.28
N ARG A 53 -5.49 -3.92 -10.46
CA ARG A 53 -4.46 -4.33 -9.48
C ARG A 53 -3.31 -3.34 -9.39
N ILE A 54 -2.84 -2.77 -10.50
CA ILE A 54 -1.86 -1.67 -10.48
C ILE A 54 -2.44 -0.49 -9.70
N ASN A 55 -3.68 -0.09 -10.00
CA ASN A 55 -4.34 1.03 -9.32
C ASN A 55 -4.52 0.79 -7.82
N MET A 56 -4.88 -0.42 -7.40
CA MET A 56 -4.98 -0.81 -5.99
C MET A 56 -3.62 -0.80 -5.30
N THR A 57 -2.57 -1.31 -5.95
CA THR A 57 -1.20 -1.28 -5.42
C THR A 57 -0.72 0.17 -5.20
N ILE A 58 -0.98 1.07 -6.16
CA ILE A 58 -0.62 2.48 -6.03
C ILE A 58 -1.38 3.12 -4.86
N LEU A 59 -2.70 2.97 -4.81
CA LEU A 59 -3.51 3.54 -3.72
C LEU A 59 -3.10 2.99 -2.35
N GLY A 60 -2.92 1.68 -2.23
CA GLY A 60 -2.47 1.02 -1.00
C GLY A 60 -1.11 1.52 -0.54
N THR A 61 -0.19 1.77 -1.49
CA THR A 61 1.12 2.36 -1.18
C THR A 61 0.99 3.79 -0.66
N LEU A 62 0.18 4.62 -1.32
CA LEU A 62 -0.06 6.01 -0.92
C LEU A 62 -0.67 6.09 0.49
N VAL A 63 -1.66 5.24 0.77
CA VAL A 63 -2.29 5.10 2.09
C VAL A 63 -1.27 4.64 3.13
N SER A 64 -0.52 3.57 2.85
CA SER A 64 0.44 2.98 3.79
C SER A 64 1.55 3.97 4.20
N LEU A 65 2.05 4.77 3.26
CA LEU A 65 3.06 5.80 3.53
C LEU A 65 2.55 6.94 4.44
N ASN A 66 1.23 7.03 4.66
CA ASN A 66 0.60 8.09 5.44
C ASN A 66 -0.34 7.52 6.52
N TYR A 67 -0.23 6.22 6.84
CA TYR A 67 -1.27 5.46 7.53
C TYR A 67 -1.78 6.15 8.82
N ASP A 68 -0.90 6.38 9.79
CA ASP A 68 -1.29 6.91 11.11
C ASP A 68 -2.03 8.27 11.03
N GLU A 69 -1.51 9.20 10.23
CA GLU A 69 -2.12 10.53 10.09
C GLU A 69 -3.40 10.50 9.24
N LEU A 70 -3.42 9.68 8.20
CA LEU A 70 -4.56 9.53 7.30
C LEU A 70 -5.72 8.81 7.98
N GLU A 71 -5.44 7.78 8.77
CA GLU A 71 -6.44 7.03 9.57
C GLU A 71 -7.13 7.96 10.56
N LYS A 72 -6.35 8.78 11.29
CA LYS A 72 -6.91 9.77 12.20
C LYS A 72 -7.78 10.80 11.47
N TRP A 73 -7.27 11.37 10.38
CA TRP A 73 -8.02 12.33 9.57
C TRP A 73 -9.31 11.72 9.01
N ALA A 74 -9.26 10.47 8.54
CA ALA A 74 -10.42 9.75 8.02
C ALA A 74 -11.49 9.54 9.08
N SER A 75 -11.08 9.13 10.29
CA SER A 75 -11.98 8.95 11.43
C SER A 75 -12.67 10.26 11.83
N GLU A 76 -11.92 11.36 11.89
CA GLU A 76 -12.46 12.71 12.20
C GLU A 76 -13.46 13.20 11.12
N ASN A 77 -13.32 12.74 9.87
CA ASN A 77 -14.18 13.11 8.75
C ASN A 77 -15.26 12.06 8.44
N ASN A 78 -15.43 11.03 9.28
CA ASN A 78 -16.41 9.96 9.13
C ASN A 78 -16.27 9.13 7.83
N TYR A 79 -15.05 8.96 7.35
CA TYR A 79 -14.77 8.07 6.21
C TYR A 79 -14.57 6.63 6.69
N ASN A 80 -15.37 5.71 6.14
CA ASN A 80 -15.26 4.27 6.43
C ASN A 80 -14.29 3.52 5.51
N ALA A 81 -13.90 4.15 4.39
CA ALA A 81 -12.95 3.61 3.42
C ALA A 81 -12.23 4.75 2.72
N ILE A 82 -11.04 4.48 2.20
CA ILE A 82 -10.21 5.46 1.50
C ILE A 82 -10.03 5.05 0.04
N GLY A 83 -10.59 5.86 -0.85
CA GLY A 83 -10.29 5.88 -2.27
C GLY A 83 -9.31 7.00 -2.62
N TYR A 84 -9.06 7.17 -3.92
CA TYR A 84 -8.24 8.27 -4.41
C TYR A 84 -8.79 9.64 -4.03
N LYS A 85 -10.12 9.81 -4.06
CA LYS A 85 -10.77 11.08 -3.72
C LYS A 85 -10.44 11.49 -2.29
N GLU A 86 -10.68 10.60 -1.33
CA GLU A 86 -10.43 10.83 0.10
C GLU A 86 -8.94 11.04 0.37
N TYR A 87 -8.07 10.26 -0.29
CA TYR A 87 -6.63 10.47 -0.21
C TYR A 87 -6.22 11.89 -0.68
N PHE A 88 -6.75 12.38 -1.79
CA PHE A 88 -6.43 13.73 -2.27
C PHE A 88 -6.99 14.84 -1.38
N GLU A 89 -8.19 14.67 -0.82
CA GLU A 89 -8.73 15.58 0.19
C GLU A 89 -7.81 15.68 1.41
N TYR A 90 -7.32 14.55 1.91
CA TYR A 90 -6.31 14.51 2.97
C TYR A 90 -5.03 15.27 2.59
N LYS A 91 -4.51 15.07 1.37
CA LYS A 91 -3.29 15.77 0.91
C LYS A 91 -3.47 17.28 0.85
N ILE A 92 -4.64 17.73 0.41
CA ILE A 92 -5.00 19.15 0.39
C ILE A 92 -5.07 19.70 1.82
N TYR A 93 -5.78 19.01 2.73
CA TYR A 93 -5.85 19.36 4.14
C TYR A 93 -4.46 19.48 4.79
N LYS A 94 -3.60 18.47 4.60
CA LYS A 94 -2.24 18.43 5.14
C LYS A 94 -1.37 19.56 4.58
N PHE A 95 -1.52 19.89 3.30
CA PHE A 95 -0.83 21.03 2.69
C PHE A 95 -1.21 22.35 3.36
N TYR A 96 -2.51 22.61 3.56
CA TYR A 96 -2.98 23.84 4.20
C TYR A 96 -2.47 23.99 5.64
N ILE A 97 -2.50 22.92 6.43
CA ILE A 97 -1.99 22.95 7.81
C ILE A 97 -0.49 23.27 7.84
N ASN A 98 0.28 22.63 6.97
CA ASN A 98 1.73 22.86 6.92
C ASN A 98 2.05 24.29 6.47
N SER A 99 1.32 24.82 5.48
CA SER A 99 1.44 26.21 5.04
C SER A 99 1.15 27.19 6.18
N TYR A 100 0.06 26.99 6.92
CA TYR A 100 -0.31 27.82 8.05
C TYR A 100 0.71 27.79 9.20
N LYS A 101 1.20 26.60 9.57
CA LYS A 101 2.24 26.43 10.60
C LYS A 101 3.55 27.14 10.22
N ASN A 102 3.93 27.09 8.95
CA ASN A 102 5.15 27.75 8.46
C ASN A 102 5.01 29.28 8.45
N SER A 103 3.85 29.81 8.04
CA SER A 103 3.57 31.25 8.12
C SER A 103 3.72 31.79 9.55
N ARG A 104 3.16 31.08 10.54
CA ARG A 104 3.29 31.48 11.95
C ARG A 104 4.73 31.44 12.47
N ARG A 105 5.54 30.46 12.07
CA ARG A 105 6.96 30.39 12.47
C ARG A 105 7.78 31.59 11.95
N ASN A 106 7.40 32.14 10.80
CA ASN A 106 8.09 33.29 10.22
C ASN A 106 7.57 34.64 10.76
N MET A 107 6.39 34.70 11.38
CA MET A 107 5.88 35.92 12.02
C MET A 107 6.55 36.27 13.35
N TYR A 108 7.19 35.30 14.01
CA TYR A 108 7.87 35.48 15.30
C TYR A 108 9.41 35.54 15.17
N LYS A 109 9.93 35.78 13.96
CA LYS A 109 11.34 36.05 13.67
C LYS A 109 11.50 37.50 13.27
#